data_AF-A0A5D2NJ63-F1
#
_entry.id   AF-A0A5D2NJ63-F1
#
_cell.length_a   1.000
_cell.length_b   1.000
_cell.length_c   1.000
_cell.angle_alpha   90.00
_cell.angle_beta   90.00
_cell.angle_gamma   90.00
#
_symmetry.space_group_name_H-M   'P 1'
#
loop_
_entity.id
_entity.type
_entity.pdbx_description
1 polymer ?
#
loop_
_entity_poly.entity_id
_entity_poly.type
_entity_poly.pdbx_seq_one_letter_code
_entity_poly.pdbx_strand_id
1 'polypeptide(L)'
;MLEKEVIEPRNYERQNIYQSRNPYYRYDLEPFRVRRKDFWLLSTVNKVLKEFIPRLSHEADGLIFQGWDDPYVPRTHEGLLKWKYARLNSVDFLFEISSDDRPQLFLFERGKRKLMDRDTVEFRDVSDPPSSFSGKIIECSWDPDQQVWIYMRIRTDKSTPNDFNTFKKVMRSIRDNITDEILLNEINEIIRLPMYADRIRMDSKASARRK
;
A
#
# COMPACT_ATOMS: atom_id res chain seq x y z
N MET A 1 12.03 24.11 0.51
CA MET A 1 11.96 23.98 1.98
C MET A 1 12.57 22.65 2.37
N LEU A 2 11.84 21.53 2.40
CA LEU A 2 12.35 20.21 2.84
C LEU A 2 13.67 19.73 2.19
N GLU A 3 13.80 19.81 0.86
CA GLU A 3 15.04 19.37 0.20
C GLU A 3 16.25 20.19 0.67
N LYS A 4 16.14 21.52 0.60
CA LYS A 4 17.21 22.46 0.92
C LYS A 4 17.52 22.56 2.41
N GLU A 5 16.51 22.38 3.27
CA GLU A 5 16.64 22.64 4.71
C GLU A 5 16.90 21.37 5.52
N VAL A 6 16.53 20.19 4.98
CA VAL A 6 16.65 18.91 5.70
C VAL A 6 17.50 17.91 4.94
N ILE A 7 17.19 17.67 3.65
CA ILE A 7 17.81 16.58 2.90
C ILE A 7 19.25 16.91 2.49
N GLU A 8 19.47 18.05 1.82
CA GLU A 8 20.77 18.49 1.33
C GLU A 8 21.78 18.70 2.48
N PRO A 9 21.48 19.44 3.57
CA PRO A 9 22.45 19.69 4.63
C PRO A 9 22.88 18.39 5.33
N ARG A 10 21.93 17.49 5.57
CA ARG A 10 22.19 16.18 6.18
C ARG A 10 23.05 15.29 5.28
N ASN A 11 22.76 15.26 3.98
CA ASN A 11 23.56 14.47 3.03
C ASN A 11 24.99 15.01 2.93
N TYR A 12 25.15 16.34 2.91
CA TYR A 12 26.45 17.01 2.90
C TYR A 12 27.26 16.71 4.16
N GLU A 13 26.66 16.89 5.34
CA GLU A 13 27.33 16.59 6.61
C GLU A 13 27.71 15.11 6.69
N ARG A 14 26.82 14.21 6.32
CA ARG A 14 27.09 12.77 6.30
C ARG A 14 28.29 12.42 5.42
N GLN A 15 28.39 12.99 4.22
CA GLN A 15 29.54 12.77 3.34
C GLN A 15 30.85 13.27 3.98
N ASN A 16 30.83 14.46 4.60
CA ASN A 16 31.99 15.01 5.29
C ASN A 16 32.42 14.14 6.48
N ILE A 17 31.46 13.65 7.28
CA ILE A 17 31.73 12.79 8.43
C ILE A 17 32.32 11.44 7.99
N TYR A 18 31.83 10.84 6.90
CA TYR A 18 32.40 9.59 6.36
C TYR A 18 33.85 9.74 5.90
N GLN A 19 34.27 10.93 5.49
CA GLN A 19 35.65 11.23 5.09
C GLN A 19 36.54 11.69 6.27
N SER A 20 35.95 11.98 7.43
CA SER A 20 36.67 12.43 8.62
C SER A 20 37.36 11.26 9.32
N ARG A 21 38.60 11.49 9.80
CA ARG A 21 39.33 10.52 10.62
C ARG A 21 38.76 10.37 12.03
N ASN A 22 38.00 11.35 12.52
CA ASN A 22 37.36 11.33 13.84
C ASN A 22 35.91 11.84 13.72
N PRO A 23 34.93 10.97 13.42
CA PRO A 23 33.55 11.37 13.23
C PRO A 23 32.86 11.67 14.58
N TYR A 24 32.29 12.87 14.74
CA TYR A 24 31.55 13.26 15.94
C TYR A 24 30.11 12.74 15.97
N TYR A 25 29.61 12.23 14.84
CA TYR A 25 28.28 11.66 14.70
C TYR A 25 28.31 10.36 13.88
N ARG A 26 27.43 9.41 14.20
CA ARG A 26 27.39 8.07 13.59
C ARG A 26 26.06 7.83 12.90
N TYR A 27 25.99 8.23 11.63
CA TYR A 27 24.83 8.05 10.76
C TYR A 27 24.41 6.60 10.55
N ASP A 28 25.32 5.65 10.77
CA ASP A 28 25.07 4.21 10.70
C ASP A 28 24.34 3.66 11.93
N LEU A 29 24.39 4.37 13.05
CA LEU A 29 23.71 4.01 14.30
C LEU A 29 22.32 4.64 14.43
N GLU A 30 21.87 5.37 13.41
CA GLU A 30 20.53 5.95 13.41
C GLU A 30 19.46 4.86 13.31
N PRO A 31 18.38 4.94 14.10
CA PRO A 31 17.31 3.95 14.06
C PRO A 31 16.55 3.96 12.73
N PHE A 32 16.63 5.05 11.96
CA PHE A 32 15.99 5.18 10.66
C PHE A 32 16.73 6.22 9.80
N ARG A 33 16.42 6.21 8.49
CA ARG A 33 16.91 7.20 7.52
C ARG A 33 15.76 8.05 7.00
N VAL A 34 16.04 9.32 6.75
CA VAL A 34 15.09 10.26 6.13
C VAL A 34 15.36 10.32 4.62
N ARG A 35 14.30 10.18 3.82
CA ARG A 35 14.33 10.37 2.37
C ARG A 35 13.09 11.16 1.95
N ARG A 36 13.24 12.03 0.96
CA ARG A 36 12.08 12.67 0.32
C ARG A 36 11.37 11.66 -0.58
N LYS A 37 10.04 11.61 -0.51
CA LYS A 37 9.23 10.84 -1.45
C LYS A 37 9.03 11.67 -2.71
N ASP A 38 9.46 11.13 -3.84
CA ASP A 38 9.27 11.79 -5.13
C ASP A 38 7.82 11.68 -5.60
N PHE A 39 7.33 12.76 -6.22
CA PHE A 39 6.04 12.82 -6.88
C PHE A 39 6.25 12.71 -8.38
N TRP A 40 5.32 12.02 -9.04
CA TRP A 40 5.40 11.65 -10.44
C TRP A 40 4.16 12.16 -11.16
N LEU A 41 4.33 12.69 -12.37
CA LEU A 41 3.19 13.07 -13.22
C LEU A 41 2.39 11.83 -13.62
N LEU A 42 1.08 11.98 -13.84
CA LEU A 42 0.21 10.89 -14.30
C LEU A 42 0.75 10.17 -15.55
N SER A 43 1.35 10.93 -16.49
CA SER A 43 1.95 10.38 -17.71
C SER A 43 3.11 9.40 -17.47
N THR A 44 3.69 9.39 -16.26
CA THR A 44 4.83 8.52 -15.91
C THR A 44 4.41 7.24 -15.18
N VAL A 45 3.12 7.05 -14.90
CA VAL A 45 2.62 5.92 -14.10
C VAL A 45 3.04 4.55 -14.67
N ASN A 46 3.05 4.37 -15.99
CA ASN A 46 3.53 3.12 -16.60
C ASN A 46 4.99 2.80 -16.23
N LYS A 47 5.87 3.82 -16.21
CA LYS A 47 7.27 3.66 -15.78
C LYS A 47 7.37 3.40 -14.27
N VAL A 48 6.53 4.08 -13.48
CA VAL A 48 6.50 3.89 -12.02
C VAL A 48 6.14 2.43 -11.69
N LEU A 49 5.09 1.89 -12.32
CA LEU A 49 4.64 0.51 -12.11
C LEU A 49 5.65 -0.52 -12.59
N LYS A 50 6.19 -0.37 -13.81
CA LYS A 50 6.99 -1.41 -14.47
C LYS A 50 8.49 -1.35 -14.17
N GLU A 51 9.02 -0.17 -13.83
CA GLU A 51 10.47 0.02 -13.66
C GLU A 51 10.84 0.47 -12.25
N PHE A 52 10.09 1.41 -11.66
CA PHE A 52 10.46 2.00 -10.38
C PHE A 52 10.08 1.12 -9.19
N ILE A 53 8.81 0.70 -9.10
CA ILE A 53 8.29 -0.14 -8.01
C ILE A 53 9.11 -1.43 -7.85
N PRO A 54 9.45 -2.19 -8.92
CA PRO A 54 10.28 -3.39 -8.80
C PRO A 54 11.70 -3.13 -8.29
N ARG A 55 12.20 -1.89 -8.35
CA ARG A 55 13.53 -1.49 -7.87
C ARG A 55 13.49 -0.90 -6.46
N LEU A 56 12.32 -0.79 -5.84
CA LEU A 56 12.21 -0.29 -4.48
C LEU A 56 12.87 -1.24 -3.50
N SER A 57 13.53 -0.68 -2.49
CA SER A 57 14.12 -1.45 -1.39
C SER A 57 13.08 -1.87 -0.34
N HIS A 58 11.80 -1.72 -0.63
CA HIS A 58 10.67 -2.02 0.24
C HIS A 58 9.48 -2.48 -0.62
N GLU A 59 8.58 -3.24 -0.01
CA GLU A 59 7.35 -3.67 -0.67
C GLU A 59 6.45 -2.47 -1.00
N ALA A 60 5.83 -2.51 -2.18
CA ALA A 60 4.84 -1.53 -2.60
C ALA A 60 3.60 -2.25 -3.09
N ASP A 61 2.44 -1.77 -2.66
CA ASP A 61 1.14 -2.42 -2.88
C ASP A 61 0.26 -1.74 -3.93
N GLY A 62 0.76 -0.67 -4.56
CA GLY A 62 0.10 0.03 -5.65
C GLY A 62 0.51 1.50 -5.74
N LEU A 63 -0.48 2.36 -5.97
CA LEU A 63 -0.31 3.78 -6.26
C LEU A 63 -1.19 4.66 -5.38
N ILE A 64 -0.70 5.87 -5.10
CA ILE A 64 -1.47 6.93 -4.45
C ILE A 64 -1.60 8.08 -5.45
N PHE A 65 -2.83 8.48 -5.73
CA PHE A 65 -3.14 9.65 -6.56
C PHE A 65 -3.60 10.78 -5.65
N GLN A 66 -2.92 11.91 -5.79
CA GLN A 66 -3.20 13.12 -5.03
C GLN A 66 -3.41 14.25 -6.02
N GLY A 67 -4.48 15.03 -5.84
CA GLY A 67 -4.71 16.23 -6.64
C GLY A 67 -3.59 17.24 -6.41
N TRP A 68 -3.13 17.86 -7.49
CA TRP A 68 -1.98 18.77 -7.45
C TRP A 68 -2.28 20.04 -6.63
N ASP A 69 -3.48 20.60 -6.79
CA ASP A 69 -3.92 21.83 -6.10
C ASP A 69 -4.79 21.53 -4.88
N ASP A 70 -4.97 20.25 -4.52
CA ASP A 70 -5.84 19.89 -3.42
C ASP A 70 -5.22 20.37 -2.10
N PRO A 71 -5.96 21.16 -1.29
CA PRO A 71 -5.47 21.55 0.02
C PRO A 71 -5.37 20.32 0.92
N TYR A 72 -4.54 20.40 1.95
CA TYR A 72 -4.48 19.35 2.95
C TYR A 72 -5.82 19.22 3.68
N VAL A 73 -6.41 18.03 3.65
CA VAL A 73 -7.67 17.72 4.35
C VAL A 73 -7.37 16.75 5.51
N PRO A 74 -7.68 17.11 6.76
CA PRO A 74 -7.52 16.18 7.88
C PRO A 74 -8.56 15.04 7.79
N ARG A 75 -8.16 13.83 8.23
CA ARG A 75 -8.98 12.60 8.21
C ARG A 75 -9.22 12.09 6.78
N THR A 76 -10.45 11.67 6.46
CA THR A 76 -10.81 11.08 5.16
C THR A 76 -10.91 12.17 4.11
N HIS A 77 -10.16 11.99 3.02
CA HIS A 77 -10.20 12.87 1.86
C HIS A 77 -10.63 12.05 0.63
N GLU A 78 -11.79 12.38 0.08
CA GLU A 78 -12.37 11.68 -1.09
C GLU A 78 -11.56 11.90 -2.39
N GLY A 79 -10.74 12.96 -2.47
CA GLY A 79 -9.85 13.23 -3.60
C GLY A 79 -8.49 12.53 -3.52
N LEU A 80 -8.12 12.00 -2.35
CA LEU A 80 -6.91 11.21 -2.19
C LEU A 80 -7.22 9.74 -2.50
N LEU A 81 -6.90 9.32 -3.71
CA LEU A 81 -7.21 7.98 -4.19
C LEU A 81 -6.04 7.04 -3.96
N LYS A 82 -6.36 5.79 -3.61
CA LYS A 82 -5.39 4.70 -3.52
C LYS A 82 -5.82 3.59 -4.47
N TRP A 83 -4.93 3.19 -5.35
CA TRP A 83 -5.09 2.01 -6.18
C TRP A 83 -4.16 0.92 -5.65
N LYS A 84 -4.66 -0.31 -5.53
CA LYS A 84 -3.90 -1.47 -5.10
C LYS A 84 -4.07 -2.60 -6.09
N TYR A 85 -3.06 -3.45 -6.20
CA TYR A 85 -3.20 -4.71 -6.93
C TYR A 85 -4.31 -5.55 -6.28
N ALA A 86 -5.21 -6.12 -7.08
CA ALA A 86 -6.36 -6.87 -6.57
C ALA A 86 -5.94 -7.99 -5.59
N ARG A 87 -4.86 -8.71 -5.90
CA ARG A 87 -4.27 -9.75 -5.05
C ARG A 87 -3.74 -9.28 -3.69
N LEU A 88 -3.52 -7.96 -3.53
CA LEU A 88 -3.04 -7.34 -2.28
C LEU A 88 -4.17 -6.67 -1.50
N ASN A 89 -5.41 -6.75 -1.99
CA ASN A 89 -6.57 -6.43 -1.17
C ASN A 89 -6.79 -7.55 -0.17
N SER A 90 -6.60 -7.21 1.10
CA SER A 90 -6.67 -8.15 2.20
C SER A 90 -7.73 -7.77 3.23
N VAL A 91 -8.17 -8.76 3.99
CA VAL A 91 -9.04 -8.61 5.15
C VAL A 91 -8.40 -9.33 6.32
N ASP A 92 -8.43 -8.71 7.51
CA ASP A 92 -8.00 -9.39 8.72
C ASP A 92 -9.19 -10.07 9.41
N PHE A 93 -9.14 -11.38 9.50
CA PHE A 93 -10.14 -12.23 10.15
C PHE A 93 -9.60 -12.76 11.47
N LEU A 94 -10.50 -13.01 12.42
CA LEU A 94 -10.19 -13.88 13.55
C LEU A 94 -10.44 -15.31 13.07
N PHE A 95 -9.42 -16.15 13.17
CA PHE A 95 -9.48 -17.54 12.74
C PHE A 95 -9.67 -18.45 13.95
N GLU A 96 -10.64 -19.35 13.90
CA GLU A 96 -10.82 -20.39 14.92
C GLU A 96 -11.10 -21.74 14.24
N ILE A 97 -10.74 -22.81 14.93
CA ILE A 97 -11.15 -24.17 14.57
C ILE A 97 -12.25 -24.60 15.53
N SER A 98 -13.39 -25.04 14.98
CA SER A 98 -14.52 -25.52 15.77
C SER A 98 -14.23 -26.90 16.40
N SER A 99 -15.11 -27.35 17.29
CA SER A 99 -15.04 -28.70 17.89
C SER A 99 -15.02 -29.83 16.85
N ASP A 100 -15.55 -29.58 15.66
CA ASP A 100 -15.67 -30.54 14.57
C ASP A 100 -14.49 -30.44 13.58
N ASP A 101 -13.40 -29.81 14.01
CA ASP A 101 -12.18 -29.53 13.23
C ASP A 101 -12.43 -28.69 11.96
N ARG A 102 -13.48 -27.86 11.99
CA ARG A 102 -13.84 -27.00 10.85
C ARG A 102 -13.22 -25.61 11.00
N PRO A 103 -12.50 -25.11 9.97
CA PRO A 103 -11.99 -23.74 9.94
C PRO A 103 -13.15 -22.73 9.91
N GLN A 104 -13.06 -21.68 10.73
CA GLN A 104 -14.05 -20.61 10.82
C GLN A 104 -13.37 -19.24 10.79
N LEU A 105 -13.94 -18.33 10.00
CA LEU A 105 -13.51 -16.94 9.91
C LEU A 105 -14.53 -16.03 10.58
N PHE A 106 -14.03 -15.10 11.40
CA PHE A 106 -14.85 -14.14 12.12
C PHE A 106 -14.44 -12.70 11.81
N LEU A 107 -15.44 -11.85 11.65
CA LEU A 107 -15.32 -10.39 11.60
C LEU A 107 -16.02 -9.76 12.79
N PHE A 108 -15.87 -8.45 12.95
CA PHE A 108 -16.66 -7.67 13.89
C PHE A 108 -17.84 -6.99 13.22
N GLU A 109 -18.99 -7.02 13.88
CA GLU A 109 -20.15 -6.22 13.49
C GLU A 109 -20.87 -5.78 14.77
N ARG A 110 -21.00 -4.46 14.97
CA ARG A 110 -21.69 -3.87 16.14
C ARG A 110 -21.17 -4.41 17.49
N GLY A 111 -19.86 -4.57 17.61
CA GLY A 111 -19.20 -5.04 18.84
C GLY A 111 -19.32 -6.54 19.12
N LYS A 112 -19.86 -7.32 18.17
CA LYS A 112 -19.95 -8.79 18.29
C LYS A 112 -19.16 -9.47 17.18
N ARG A 113 -18.69 -10.69 17.46
CA ARG A 113 -18.13 -11.60 16.45
C ARG A 113 -19.24 -12.04 15.50
N LYS A 114 -18.97 -11.91 14.20
CA LYS A 114 -19.82 -12.37 13.11
C LYS A 114 -19.08 -13.47 12.36
N LEU A 115 -19.68 -14.65 12.33
CA LEU A 115 -19.17 -15.78 11.57
C LEU A 115 -19.38 -15.54 10.07
N MET A 116 -18.36 -15.83 9.27
CA MET A 116 -18.40 -15.85 7.82
C MET A 116 -18.66 -17.29 7.37
N ASP A 117 -19.92 -17.67 7.32
CA ASP A 117 -20.41 -19.05 7.16
C ASP A 117 -20.09 -19.69 5.80
N ARG A 118 -19.84 -18.88 4.77
CA ARG A 118 -19.57 -19.31 3.39
C ARG A 118 -18.11 -19.12 2.96
N ASP A 119 -17.31 -18.47 3.78
CA ASP A 119 -15.93 -18.13 3.46
C ASP A 119 -14.98 -19.19 4.04
N THR A 120 -14.17 -19.79 3.18
CA THR A 120 -13.10 -20.72 3.57
C THR A 120 -11.74 -20.05 3.45
N VAL A 121 -10.75 -20.60 4.15
CA VAL A 121 -9.36 -20.14 4.08
C VAL A 121 -8.42 -21.31 3.76
N GLU A 122 -7.45 -21.05 2.90
CA GLU A 122 -6.34 -21.93 2.57
C GLU A 122 -5.01 -21.39 3.11
N PHE A 123 -4.20 -22.29 3.64
CA PHE A 123 -2.84 -22.02 4.09
C PHE A 123 -1.88 -22.59 3.05
N ARG A 124 -1.47 -21.74 2.09
CA ARG A 124 -0.51 -22.09 1.05
C ARG A 124 0.91 -21.77 1.52
N ASP A 125 1.86 -22.65 1.22
CA ASP A 125 3.29 -22.47 1.54
C ASP A 125 3.62 -22.29 3.04
N VAL A 126 2.78 -22.85 3.91
CA VAL A 126 2.97 -22.83 5.37
C VAL A 126 3.09 -24.26 5.88
N SER A 127 4.13 -24.54 6.67
CA SER A 127 4.37 -25.87 7.25
C SER A 127 3.49 -26.16 8.46
N ASP A 128 3.10 -25.13 9.21
CA ASP A 128 2.29 -25.26 10.41
C ASP A 128 0.85 -25.67 10.04
N PRO A 129 0.22 -26.58 10.80
CA PRO A 129 -1.16 -26.95 10.56
C PRO A 129 -2.11 -25.77 10.88
N PRO A 130 -3.30 -25.71 10.24
CA PRO A 130 -4.29 -24.68 10.51
C PRO A 130 -4.59 -24.46 12.00
N SER A 131 -4.58 -25.52 12.81
CA SER A 131 -4.83 -25.46 14.26
C SER A 131 -3.87 -24.55 15.01
N SER A 132 -2.63 -24.41 14.54
CA SER A 132 -1.63 -23.49 15.10
C SER A 132 -2.01 -22.01 14.96
N PHE A 133 -2.97 -21.70 14.09
CA PHE A 133 -3.48 -20.34 13.85
C PHE A 133 -4.77 -20.05 14.60
N SER A 134 -5.40 -21.05 15.22
CA SER A 134 -6.66 -20.90 15.95
C SER A 134 -6.54 -19.87 17.08
N GLY A 135 -7.53 -18.99 17.20
CA GLY A 135 -7.56 -17.87 18.15
C GLY A 135 -6.72 -16.65 17.73
N LYS A 136 -6.06 -16.67 16.57
CA LYS A 136 -5.24 -15.56 16.08
C LYS A 136 -5.97 -14.76 15.02
N ILE A 137 -5.57 -13.50 14.88
CA ILE A 137 -5.97 -12.67 13.75
C ILE A 137 -5.02 -12.96 12.59
N ILE A 138 -5.58 -13.34 11.46
CA ILE A 138 -4.86 -13.62 10.24
C ILE A 138 -5.27 -12.62 9.16
N GLU A 139 -4.29 -12.14 8.41
CA GLU A 139 -4.51 -11.37 7.20
C GLU A 139 -4.65 -12.33 6.02
N CYS A 140 -5.72 -12.16 5.24
CA CYS A 140 -6.00 -12.99 4.07
C CYS A 140 -6.27 -12.15 2.84
N SER A 141 -5.79 -12.58 1.67
CA SER A 141 -6.18 -12.06 0.37
C SER A 141 -7.21 -12.95 -0.30
N TRP A 142 -7.98 -12.41 -1.24
CA TRP A 142 -8.99 -13.19 -1.97
C TRP A 142 -8.40 -13.77 -3.26
N ASP A 143 -8.57 -15.08 -3.46
CA ASP A 143 -8.32 -15.75 -4.73
C ASP A 143 -9.65 -15.83 -5.52
N PRO A 144 -9.85 -15.01 -6.56
CA PRO A 144 -11.11 -14.98 -7.31
C PRO A 144 -11.35 -16.24 -8.15
N ASP A 145 -10.28 -16.96 -8.53
CA ASP A 145 -10.38 -18.13 -9.40
C ASP A 145 -10.91 -19.34 -8.61
N GLN A 146 -10.39 -19.53 -7.39
CA GLN A 146 -10.79 -20.61 -6.49
C GLN A 146 -11.90 -20.21 -5.51
N GLN A 147 -12.25 -18.92 -5.46
CA GLN A 147 -13.24 -18.35 -4.54
C GLN A 147 -12.96 -18.68 -3.07
N VAL A 148 -11.69 -18.53 -2.67
CA VAL A 148 -11.21 -18.85 -1.32
C VAL A 148 -10.29 -17.76 -0.80
N TRP A 149 -10.25 -17.58 0.52
CA TRP A 149 -9.29 -16.69 1.17
C TRP A 149 -7.94 -17.37 1.31
N ILE A 150 -6.86 -16.68 0.97
CA ILE A 150 -5.50 -17.19 1.10
C ILE A 150 -4.85 -16.53 2.29
N TYR A 151 -4.39 -17.33 3.23
CA TYR A 151 -3.60 -16.85 4.36
C TYR A 151 -2.35 -16.12 3.86
N MET A 152 -2.09 -14.95 4.45
CA MET A 152 -0.86 -14.18 4.20
C MET A 152 0.05 -14.19 5.43
N ARG A 153 -0.46 -13.75 6.58
CA ARG A 153 0.33 -13.64 7.82
C ARG A 153 -0.54 -13.55 9.07
N ILE A 154 0.06 -13.79 10.23
CA ILE A 154 -0.53 -13.46 11.54
C ILE A 154 -0.37 -11.96 11.80
N ARG A 155 -1.44 -11.32 12.29
CA ARG A 155 -1.49 -9.91 12.69
C ARG A 155 -1.37 -9.75 14.20
N THR A 156 -0.15 -9.90 14.71
CA THR A 156 0.16 -9.72 16.15
C THR A 156 -0.02 -8.28 16.63
N ASP A 157 -0.04 -7.31 15.70
CA ASP A 157 -0.30 -5.89 15.96
C ASP A 157 -1.79 -5.57 16.18
N LYS A 158 -2.68 -6.52 15.94
CA LYS A 158 -4.13 -6.34 16.07
C LYS A 158 -4.70 -7.14 17.23
N SER A 159 -5.61 -6.51 17.97
CA SER A 159 -6.40 -7.16 19.01
C SER A 159 -7.81 -7.56 18.53
N THR A 160 -8.26 -7.03 17.39
CA THR A 160 -9.60 -7.28 16.84
C THR A 160 -9.57 -7.45 15.31
N PRO A 161 -10.38 -8.36 14.74
CA PRO A 161 -10.50 -8.49 13.29
C PRO A 161 -11.11 -7.23 12.67
N ASN A 162 -11.18 -7.18 11.34
CA ASN A 162 -11.82 -6.08 10.64
C ASN A 162 -13.32 -6.01 10.92
N ASP A 163 -13.86 -4.79 10.87
CA ASP A 163 -15.32 -4.57 10.88
C ASP A 163 -15.92 -5.02 9.54
N PHE A 164 -17.16 -5.51 9.59
CA PHE A 164 -17.91 -5.97 8.42
C PHE A 164 -18.05 -4.88 7.35
N ASN A 165 -18.08 -3.58 7.73
CA ASN A 165 -18.07 -2.50 6.75
C ASN A 165 -16.75 -2.38 6.01
N THR A 166 -15.61 -2.65 6.67
CA THR A 166 -14.30 -2.73 6.01
C THR A 166 -14.28 -3.89 5.03
N PHE A 167 -14.74 -5.08 5.45
CA PHE A 167 -14.88 -6.23 4.57
C PHE A 167 -15.71 -5.91 3.32
N LYS A 168 -16.89 -5.28 3.47
CA LYS A 168 -17.72 -4.88 2.32
C LYS A 168 -16.99 -3.94 1.36
N LYS A 169 -16.20 -2.99 1.87
CA LYS A 169 -15.40 -2.07 1.04
C LYS A 169 -14.30 -2.82 0.30
N VAL A 170 -13.62 -3.75 0.96
CA VAL A 170 -12.58 -4.60 0.35
C VAL A 170 -13.20 -5.48 -0.73
N MET A 171 -14.31 -6.16 -0.45
CA MET A 171 -15.01 -6.99 -1.43
C MET A 171 -15.52 -6.19 -2.63
N ARG A 172 -15.99 -4.95 -2.43
CA ARG A 172 -16.32 -4.05 -3.53
C ARG A 172 -15.09 -3.76 -4.39
N SER A 173 -13.96 -3.40 -3.77
CA SER A 173 -12.71 -3.13 -4.49
C SER A 173 -12.19 -4.34 -5.27
N ILE A 174 -12.37 -5.54 -4.73
CA ILE A 174 -11.98 -6.80 -5.38
C ILE A 174 -12.88 -7.06 -6.60
N ARG A 175 -14.19 -6.82 -6.47
CA ARG A 175 -15.15 -6.99 -7.59
C ARG A 175 -15.00 -5.95 -8.69
N ASP A 176 -14.72 -4.70 -8.32
CA ASP A 176 -14.47 -3.63 -9.29
C ASP A 176 -13.20 -3.94 -10.13
N ASN A 177 -12.26 -4.73 -9.57
CA ASN A 177 -11.09 -5.31 -10.23
C ASN A 177 -10.39 -4.40 -11.24
N ILE A 178 -10.09 -3.16 -10.83
CA ILE A 178 -9.35 -2.21 -11.68
C ILE A 178 -7.92 -2.75 -11.84
N THR A 179 -7.65 -3.40 -12.96
CA THR A 179 -6.30 -3.90 -13.29
C THR A 179 -5.36 -2.74 -13.63
N ASP A 180 -4.06 -3.01 -13.64
CA ASP A 180 -3.08 -2.04 -14.10
C ASP A 180 -3.30 -1.65 -15.58
N GLU A 181 -3.74 -2.58 -16.42
CA GLU A 181 -4.13 -2.30 -17.80
C GLU A 181 -5.29 -1.31 -17.90
N ILE A 182 -6.38 -1.54 -17.16
CA ILE A 182 -7.54 -0.63 -17.13
C ILE A 182 -7.10 0.74 -16.62
N LEU A 183 -6.35 0.77 -15.53
CA LEU A 183 -5.83 2.00 -14.94
C LEU A 183 -4.97 2.80 -15.93
N LEU A 184 -4.05 2.14 -16.63
CA LEU A 184 -3.18 2.78 -17.60
C LEU A 184 -3.95 3.31 -18.81
N ASN A 185 -4.97 2.60 -19.28
CA ASN A 185 -5.83 3.06 -20.35
C ASN A 185 -6.59 4.33 -19.96
N GLU A 186 -7.21 4.36 -18.77
CA GLU A 186 -7.90 5.54 -18.25
C GLU A 186 -6.95 6.73 -18.12
N ILE A 187 -5.74 6.51 -17.59
CA ILE A 187 -4.74 7.57 -17.46
C ILE A 187 -4.34 8.12 -18.84
N ASN A 188 -4.19 7.26 -19.86
CA ASN A 188 -3.83 7.69 -21.22
C ASN A 188 -4.89 8.60 -21.85
N GLU A 189 -6.17 8.40 -21.54
CA GLU A 189 -7.23 9.32 -21.97
C GLU A 189 -7.24 10.61 -21.14
N ILE A 190 -7.07 10.51 -19.82
CA ILE A 190 -7.07 11.68 -18.92
C ILE A 190 -5.95 12.66 -19.28
N ILE A 191 -4.73 12.18 -19.56
CA ILE A 191 -3.59 13.06 -19.87
C ILE A 191 -3.76 13.83 -21.20
N ARG A 192 -4.68 13.39 -22.08
CA ARG A 192 -5.01 14.09 -23.33
C ARG A 192 -6.01 15.22 -23.13
N LEU A 193 -6.69 15.27 -21.99
CA LEU A 193 -7.63 16.35 -21.68
C LEU A 193 -6.86 17.69 -21.64
N PRO A 194 -7.41 18.79 -22.19
CA PRO A 194 -6.72 20.07 -22.30
C PRO A 194 -6.11 20.55 -20.98
N MET A 195 -6.87 20.39 -19.89
CA MET A 195 -6.44 20.75 -18.53
C MET A 195 -5.13 20.07 -18.09
N TYR A 196 -4.90 18.82 -18.47
CA TYR A 196 -3.67 18.10 -18.14
C TYR A 196 -2.56 18.38 -19.16
N ALA A 197 -2.90 18.48 -20.45
CA ALA A 197 -1.94 18.76 -21.51
C ALA A 197 -1.23 20.12 -21.33
N ASP A 198 -1.96 21.15 -20.92
CA ASP A 198 -1.39 22.48 -20.63
C ASP A 198 -0.43 22.44 -19.44
N ARG A 199 -0.82 21.73 -18.37
CA ARG A 199 0.00 21.59 -17.16
C ARG A 199 1.26 20.78 -17.39
N ILE A 200 1.19 19.67 -18.14
CA ILE A 200 2.36 18.88 -18.52
C ILE A 200 3.36 19.74 -19.31
N ARG A 201 2.87 20.58 -20.23
CA ARG A 201 3.71 21.53 -20.98
C ARG A 201 4.40 22.55 -20.07
N MET A 202 3.69 23.08 -19.08
CA MET A 202 4.26 24.04 -18.11
C MET A 202 5.35 23.39 -17.25
N ASP A 203 5.10 22.20 -16.70
CA ASP A 203 6.07 21.50 -15.85
C ASP A 203 7.30 21.01 -16.63
N SER A 204 7.11 20.55 -17.88
CA SER A 204 8.22 20.18 -18.77
C SER A 204 9.14 21.37 -19.05
N LYS A 205 8.57 22.57 -19.26
CA LYS A 205 9.33 23.82 -19.42
C LYS A 205 10.05 24.22 -18.12
N ALA A 206 9.42 24.05 -16.97
CA ALA A 206 10.04 24.33 -15.67
C ALA A 206 11.21 23.37 -15.36
N SER A 207 11.04 22.09 -15.66
CA SER A 207 12.08 21.06 -15.50
C SER A 207 13.26 21.26 -16.45
N ALA A 208 13.01 21.68 -17.70
CA ALA A 208 14.07 22.04 -18.65
C ALA A 208 14.87 23.28 -18.23
N ARG A 209 14.27 24.19 -17.44
CA ARG A 209 14.95 25.37 -16.87
C ARG A 209 15.73 25.08 -15.58
N ARG A 210 15.51 23.92 -14.95
CA ARG A 210 16.19 23.48 -13.72
C ARG A 210 17.38 22.55 -13.98
N LYS A 211 17.50 22.03 -15.21
CA LYS A 211 18.71 21.37 -15.71
C LYS A 211 19.70 22.42 -16.19
#